data_AF-A0A399NY79-F1
#
_entry.id   AF-A0A399NY79-F1
#
_cell.length_a   1.000
_cell.length_b   1.000
_cell.length_c   1.000
_cell.angle_alpha   90.00
_cell.angle_beta   90.00
_cell.angle_gamma   90.00
#
_symmetry.space_group_name_H-M   'P 1'
#
loop_
_entity.id
_entity.type
_entity.pdbx_description
1 polymer ?
#
loop_
_entity_poly.entity_id
_entity_poly.type
_entity_poly.pdbx_seq_one_letter_code
_entity_poly.pdbx_strand_id
1 'polypeptide(L)'
;MVEDDARGSRIPAQPWAASPDDLLRTDLCPGCLAPLGALVCWRCGLDVRAPEAAAALEASHRVVEAITERERLVAAMRRWSEEAVRRREAVVVTAAAAGVAESPVTANPDPRRAAPLPVDGPSADARPAMLAPTGPAPDADARRLQRTPVEIEAPAPIAPAAPRRRISVPAVLLAIGVVLLSVAAVFYVVYAFVTYGLVVRAAITAAVTVAALVAAAVLARRRLPGTAEAVGVVGIVLLHLDVWAVRSYDLAGAASVDPLVHFGVGTLIVSALLLVLAPLLRVRAAGIAGWAGLTVAAGLLVGAVPTADAGTRVALALAAASAVALVHAA
;
A
#
# COMPACT_ATOMS: atom_id res chain seq x y z
N MET A 1 -5.29 35.47 4.90
CA MET A 1 -5.16 35.66 3.44
C MET A 1 -3.68 35.50 3.12
N VAL A 2 -3.25 34.26 2.92
CA VAL A 2 -1.89 33.88 2.54
C VAL A 2 -2.12 33.11 1.25
N GLU A 3 -1.94 33.76 0.12
CA GLU A 3 -2.03 33.12 -1.19
C GLU A 3 -0.95 32.04 -1.27
N ASP A 4 -1.41 30.81 -1.43
CA ASP A 4 -0.62 29.62 -1.64
C ASP A 4 -0.08 29.67 -3.09
N ASP A 5 1.07 30.35 -3.26
CA ASP A 5 1.76 30.53 -4.54
C ASP A 5 2.48 29.23 -4.97
N ALA A 6 1.73 28.12 -4.98
CA ALA A 6 2.15 26.81 -5.45
C ALA A 6 2.14 26.70 -6.99
N ARG A 7 2.48 27.79 -7.68
CA ARG A 7 2.93 27.69 -9.08
C ARG A 7 4.30 27.06 -9.02
N GLY A 8 4.32 25.73 -9.17
CA GLY A 8 5.52 24.91 -9.23
C GLY A 8 6.57 25.58 -10.10
N SER A 9 7.56 26.18 -9.43
CA SER A 9 8.77 26.64 -10.06
C SER A 9 9.34 25.42 -10.76
N ARG A 10 9.22 25.41 -12.09
CA ARG A 10 9.90 24.46 -12.96
C ARG A 10 11.38 24.80 -12.89
N ILE A 11 11.99 24.58 -11.73
CA ILE A 11 13.43 24.51 -11.61
C ILE A 11 13.78 23.30 -12.47
N PRO A 12 14.37 23.47 -13.67
CA PRO A 12 14.84 22.33 -14.44
C PRO A 12 15.69 21.50 -13.49
N ALA A 13 15.51 20.17 -13.51
CA ALA A 13 16.24 19.24 -12.63
C ALA A 13 17.74 19.39 -12.89
N GLN A 14 18.34 20.37 -12.23
CA GLN A 14 19.75 20.63 -12.30
C GLN A 14 20.40 19.41 -11.66
N PRO A 15 21.33 18.73 -12.36
CA PRO A 15 21.99 17.57 -11.79
C PRO A 15 22.67 18.04 -10.49
N TRP A 16 22.11 17.62 -9.36
CA TRP A 16 22.64 17.93 -8.05
C TRP A 16 24.00 17.24 -7.91
N ALA A 17 24.93 17.89 -7.23
CA ALA A 17 26.26 17.34 -7.00
C ALA A 17 26.19 15.99 -6.26
N ALA A 18 27.07 15.06 -6.61
CA ALA A 18 27.12 13.76 -5.95
C ALA A 18 27.64 13.91 -4.50
N SER A 19 28.58 14.83 -4.29
CA SER A 19 29.05 15.27 -2.98
C SER A 19 28.90 16.79 -2.83
N PRO A 20 28.55 17.33 -1.62
CA PRO A 20 28.63 18.77 -1.36
C PRO A 20 30.01 19.36 -1.69
N ASP A 21 31.08 18.60 -1.51
CA ASP A 21 32.46 19.03 -1.80
C ASP A 21 32.69 19.34 -3.28
N ASP A 22 31.92 18.72 -4.18
CA ASP A 22 32.02 18.99 -5.62
C ASP A 22 31.64 20.45 -5.96
N LEU A 23 30.84 21.12 -5.11
CA LEU A 23 30.49 22.54 -5.27
C LEU A 23 31.66 23.48 -4.97
N LEU A 24 32.67 23.00 -4.24
CA LEU A 24 33.87 23.77 -3.88
C LEU A 24 35.02 23.57 -4.86
N ARG A 25 34.89 22.62 -5.78
CA ARG A 25 35.93 22.27 -6.74
C ARG A 25 36.00 23.29 -7.87
N THR A 26 37.14 23.97 -7.95
CA THR A 26 37.41 24.97 -9.00
C THR A 26 37.82 24.34 -10.33
N ASP A 27 38.10 23.03 -10.35
CA ASP A 27 38.36 22.25 -11.57
C ASP A 27 37.08 21.69 -12.21
N LEU A 28 35.90 21.96 -11.62
CA LEU A 28 34.60 21.59 -12.17
C LEU A 28 33.79 22.83 -12.58
N CYS A 29 33.03 22.70 -13.66
CA CYS A 29 32.16 23.77 -14.12
C CYS A 29 31.01 23.99 -13.13
N PRO A 30 30.81 25.20 -12.57
CA PRO A 30 29.77 25.43 -11.57
C PRO A 30 28.34 25.28 -12.12
N GLY A 31 28.16 25.34 -13.44
CA GLY A 31 26.84 25.17 -14.07
C GLY A 31 26.44 23.72 -14.34
N CYS A 32 27.38 22.85 -14.70
CA CYS A 32 27.07 21.47 -15.15
C CYS A 32 27.96 20.38 -14.55
N LEU A 33 28.90 20.74 -13.66
CA LEU A 33 29.84 19.87 -12.95
C LEU A 33 30.75 19.03 -13.87
N ALA A 34 30.92 19.41 -15.14
CA ALA A 34 31.91 18.80 -16.02
C ALA A 34 33.32 19.32 -15.71
N PRO A 35 34.38 18.50 -15.86
CA PRO A 35 35.76 18.95 -15.72
C PRO A 35 36.09 20.16 -16.60
N LEU A 36 36.67 21.20 -16.01
CA LEU A 36 37.15 22.40 -16.69
C LEU A 36 38.60 22.23 -17.12
N GLY A 37 38.83 22.16 -18.42
CA GLY A 37 40.18 22.26 -19.01
C GLY A 37 40.53 23.65 -19.55
N ALA A 38 39.59 24.59 -19.51
CA ALA A 38 39.71 25.93 -20.07
C ALA A 38 38.79 26.93 -19.34
N LEU A 39 38.96 28.22 -19.63
CA LEU A 39 38.16 29.31 -19.05
C LEU A 39 36.70 29.35 -19.54
N VAL A 40 36.37 28.58 -20.58
CA VAL A 40 35.01 28.38 -21.07
C VAL A 40 34.70 26.88 -21.05
N CYS A 41 33.61 26.50 -20.40
CA CYS A 41 33.22 25.10 -20.30
C CYS A 41 32.80 24.55 -21.67
N TRP A 42 33.48 23.51 -22.16
CA TRP A 42 33.16 22.87 -23.45
C TRP A 42 31.77 22.23 -23.50
N ARG A 43 31.20 21.86 -22.33
CA ARG A 43 29.91 21.14 -22.25
C ARG A 43 28.71 22.08 -22.28
N CYS A 44 28.72 23.15 -21.49
CA CYS A 44 27.58 24.06 -21.35
C CYS A 44 27.86 25.50 -21.83
N GLY A 45 29.09 25.81 -22.24
CA GLY A 45 29.46 27.14 -22.75
C GLY A 45 29.65 28.21 -21.68
N LEU A 46 29.59 27.87 -20.38
CA LEU A 46 29.76 28.84 -19.30
C LEU A 46 31.18 29.40 -19.27
N ASP A 47 31.34 30.73 -19.34
CA ASP A 47 32.62 31.43 -19.17
C ASP A 47 32.86 31.73 -17.70
N VAL A 48 33.87 31.11 -17.10
CA VAL A 48 34.19 31.26 -15.67
C VAL A 48 34.99 32.52 -15.37
N ARG A 49 35.31 33.35 -16.37
CA ARG A 49 35.91 34.69 -16.18
C ARG A 49 34.87 35.76 -15.88
N ALA A 50 33.58 35.44 -15.96
CA ALA A 50 32.53 36.37 -15.61
C ALA A 50 32.77 36.90 -14.18
N PRO A 51 32.58 38.22 -13.91
CA PRO A 51 32.84 38.80 -12.60
C PRO A 51 32.00 38.15 -11.48
N GLU A 52 30.87 37.52 -11.82
CA GLU A 52 30.01 36.78 -10.92
C GLU A 52 30.59 35.43 -10.46
N ALA A 53 31.67 34.93 -11.06
CA ALA A 53 32.24 33.62 -10.73
C ALA A 53 32.69 33.53 -9.26
N ALA A 54 33.27 34.61 -8.72
CA ALA A 54 33.64 34.69 -7.30
C ALA A 54 32.41 34.65 -6.38
N ALA A 55 31.33 35.35 -6.77
CA ALA A 55 30.08 35.35 -6.01
C ALA A 55 29.39 33.97 -6.06
N ALA A 56 29.51 33.25 -7.19
CA ALA A 56 29.02 31.88 -7.31
C ALA A 56 29.77 30.91 -6.38
N LEU A 57 31.10 31.02 -6.30
CA LEU A 57 31.91 30.20 -5.39
C LEU A 57 31.58 30.49 -3.91
N GLU A 58 31.42 31.76 -3.55
CA GLU A 58 31.00 32.16 -2.19
C GLU A 58 29.59 31.63 -1.86
N ALA A 59 28.67 31.64 -2.82
CA ALA A 59 27.37 31.01 -2.65
C ALA A 59 27.49 29.49 -2.44
N SER A 60 28.37 28.81 -3.18
CA SER A 60 28.67 27.38 -2.98
C SER A 60 29.19 27.09 -1.57
N HIS A 61 30.10 27.90 -1.04
CA HIS A 61 30.59 27.77 0.34
C HIS A 61 29.46 27.82 1.37
N ARG A 62 28.58 28.83 1.26
CA ARG A 62 27.42 28.96 2.16
C ARG A 62 26.46 27.77 2.06
N VAL A 63 26.28 27.19 0.87
CA VAL A 63 25.47 25.98 0.69
C VAL A 63 26.10 24.78 1.40
N VAL A 64 27.41 24.57 1.26
CA VAL A 64 28.11 23.46 1.91
C VAL A 64 28.09 23.60 3.43
N GLU A 65 28.27 24.81 3.96
CA GLU A 65 28.13 25.09 5.39
C GLU A 65 26.72 24.78 5.90
N ALA A 66 25.69 25.20 5.16
CA ALA A 66 24.29 24.92 5.53
C ALA A 66 23.97 23.42 5.51
N ILE A 67 24.52 22.66 4.56
CA ILE A 67 24.36 21.20 4.49
C ILE A 67 25.04 20.55 5.71
N THR A 68 26.27 20.94 6.01
CA THR A 68 27.04 20.43 7.16
C THR A 68 26.32 20.70 8.48
N GLU A 69 25.78 21.91 8.64
CA GLU A 69 25.01 22.30 9.83
C GLU A 69 23.73 21.46 9.96
N ARG A 70 23.01 21.24 8.87
CA ARG A 70 21.83 20.36 8.86
C ARG A 70 22.19 18.94 9.28
N GLU A 71 23.28 18.37 8.76
CA GLU A 71 23.73 17.03 9.13
C GLU A 71 24.08 16.94 10.62
N ARG A 72 24.75 17.98 11.16
CA ARG A 72 25.04 18.10 12.59
C ARG A 72 23.76 18.10 13.43
N LEU A 73 22.73 18.85 13.02
CA LEU A 73 21.43 18.90 13.70
C LEU A 73 20.71 17.54 13.64
N VAL A 74 20.68 16.89 12.48
CA VAL A 74 20.07 15.55 12.34
C VAL A 74 20.79 14.52 13.20
N ALA A 75 22.13 14.57 13.28
CA ALA A 75 22.90 13.70 14.14
C ALA A 75 22.57 13.94 15.63
N ALA A 76 22.39 15.20 16.04
CA ALA A 76 21.96 15.55 17.39
C ALA A 76 20.54 15.01 17.70
N MET A 77 19.60 15.13 16.77
CA MET A 77 18.25 14.58 16.90
C MET A 77 18.27 13.05 17.09
N ARG A 78 19.09 12.34 16.31
CA ARG A 78 19.24 10.88 16.43
C ARG A 78 19.73 10.46 17.82
N ARG A 79 20.79 11.11 18.33
CA ARG A 79 21.29 10.85 19.69
C ARG A 79 20.22 11.11 20.75
N TRP A 80 19.49 12.22 20.64
CA TRP A 80 18.40 12.54 21.56
C TRP A 80 17.27 11.49 21.51
N SER A 81 16.90 11.00 20.32
CA SER A 81 15.90 9.94 20.15
C SER A 81 16.34 8.62 20.77
N GLU A 82 17.60 8.23 20.59
CA GLU A 82 18.18 7.03 21.21
C GLU A 82 18.16 7.13 22.75
N GLU A 83 18.53 8.27 23.31
CA GLU A 83 18.44 8.53 24.75
C GLU A 83 17.00 8.50 25.27
N ALA A 84 16.05 9.01 24.49
CA ALA A 84 14.63 8.95 24.83
C ALA A 84 14.11 7.50 24.84
N VAL A 85 14.54 6.66 23.89
CA VAL A 85 14.20 5.23 23.86
C VAL A 85 14.79 4.52 25.07
N ARG A 86 16.09 4.70 25.36
CA ARG A 86 16.75 4.12 26.54
C ARG A 86 16.06 4.50 27.85
N ARG A 87 15.64 5.76 27.99
CA ARG A 87 14.89 6.23 29.17
C ARG A 87 13.53 5.54 29.30
N ARG A 88 12.80 5.37 28.20
CA ARG A 88 11.51 4.65 28.19
C ARG A 88 11.69 3.18 28.57
N GLU A 89 12.70 2.52 28.01
CA GLU A 89 13.02 1.13 28.35
C GLU A 89 13.39 0.96 29.82
N ALA A 90 14.21 1.86 30.38
CA ALA A 90 14.55 1.84 31.79
C ALA A 90 13.31 1.97 32.69
N VAL A 91 12.35 2.85 32.34
CA VAL A 91 11.08 2.99 33.08
C VAL A 91 10.23 1.73 32.99
N VAL A 92 10.18 1.06 31.83
CA VAL A 92 9.44 -0.20 31.67
C VAL A 92 10.08 -1.31 32.51
N VAL A 93 11.41 -1.42 32.54
CA VAL A 93 12.13 -2.41 33.34
C VAL A 93 11.95 -2.16 34.83
N THR A 94 12.04 -0.92 35.30
CA THR A 94 11.81 -0.60 36.72
C THR A 94 10.36 -0.82 37.14
N ALA A 95 9.39 -0.48 36.28
CA ALA A 95 7.98 -0.76 36.52
C ALA A 95 7.69 -2.27 36.57
N ALA A 96 8.29 -3.06 35.67
CA ALA A 96 8.17 -4.52 35.68
C ALA A 96 8.79 -5.13 36.96
N ALA A 97 9.96 -4.64 37.40
CA ALA A 97 10.58 -5.08 38.64
C ALA A 97 9.74 -4.72 39.89
N ALA A 98 9.12 -3.54 39.90
CA ALA A 98 8.23 -3.12 40.97
C ALA A 98 6.89 -3.90 40.98
N GLY A 99 6.36 -4.26 39.81
CA GLY A 99 5.12 -5.03 39.67
C GLY A 99 5.19 -6.51 40.05
N VAL A 100 6.39 -7.05 40.34
CA VAL A 100 6.55 -8.40 40.91
C VAL A 100 6.37 -8.40 42.43
N ALA A 101 6.47 -7.24 43.09
CA ALA A 101 6.09 -7.08 44.48
C ALA A 101 4.60 -6.74 44.57
N GLU A 102 3.80 -7.80 44.74
CA GLU A 102 2.47 -7.75 45.35
C GLU A 102 1.40 -7.03 44.50
N SER A 103 0.78 -7.78 43.60
CA SER A 103 -0.56 -7.45 43.11
C SER A 103 -1.55 -7.83 44.23
N PRO A 104 -2.13 -6.87 45.00
CA PRO A 104 -3.31 -7.19 45.77
C PRO A 104 -4.40 -7.60 44.79
N VAL A 105 -5.01 -8.75 45.02
CA VAL A 105 -6.21 -9.19 44.32
C VAL A 105 -7.32 -8.19 44.65
N THR A 106 -7.39 -7.07 43.91
CA THR A 106 -8.56 -6.21 43.92
C THR A 106 -9.63 -6.91 43.13
N ALA A 107 -10.58 -7.49 43.87
CA ALA A 107 -11.82 -8.04 43.35
C ALA A 107 -12.45 -7.07 42.33
N ASN A 108 -12.70 -7.59 41.14
CA ASN A 108 -13.45 -6.93 40.08
C ASN A 108 -14.83 -6.50 40.63
N PRO A 109 -15.17 -5.20 40.73
CA PRO A 109 -16.49 -4.79 41.16
C PRO A 109 -17.49 -5.10 40.03
N ASP A 110 -18.46 -5.95 40.37
CA ASP A 110 -19.62 -6.30 39.54
C ASP A 110 -20.33 -5.03 39.02
N PRO A 111 -20.48 -4.84 37.69
CA PRO A 111 -21.10 -3.65 37.10
C PRO A 111 -22.63 -3.55 37.33
N ARG A 112 -23.23 -4.44 38.14
CA ARG A 112 -24.69 -4.48 38.36
C ARG A 112 -25.22 -3.69 39.56
N ARG A 113 -24.41 -2.92 40.29
CA ARG A 113 -24.89 -2.00 41.34
C ARG A 113 -24.67 -0.53 40.98
N ALA A 114 -25.43 -0.05 39.99
CA ALA A 114 -25.73 1.37 39.88
C ALA A 114 -27.03 1.64 40.66
N ALA A 115 -26.92 2.34 41.79
CA ALA A 115 -28.06 2.87 42.53
C ALA A 115 -28.63 4.10 41.79
N PRO A 116 -29.95 4.24 41.61
CA PRO A 116 -30.53 5.44 41.04
C PRO A 116 -30.63 6.57 42.08
N LEU A 117 -30.30 7.79 41.66
CA LEU A 117 -30.55 9.04 42.39
C LEU A 117 -32.02 9.47 42.26
N PRO A 118 -32.58 10.19 43.25
CA PRO A 118 -33.97 10.64 43.23
C PRO A 118 -34.13 11.95 42.44
N VAL A 119 -35.17 12.01 41.61
CA VAL A 119 -35.66 13.23 40.94
C VAL A 119 -37.08 13.48 41.44
N ASP A 120 -37.28 14.60 42.14
CA ASP A 120 -38.59 15.11 42.57
C ASP A 120 -39.35 15.77 41.39
N GLY A 121 -40.68 15.64 41.39
CA GLY A 121 -41.61 15.79 40.24
C GLY A 121 -41.98 17.23 39.79
N PRO A 122 -43.22 17.55 39.32
CA PRO A 122 -44.45 16.72 39.19
C PRO A 122 -45.30 16.87 37.89
N SER A 123 -46.36 16.02 37.80
CA SER A 123 -47.64 16.14 37.03
C SER A 123 -47.65 15.79 35.52
N ALA A 124 -48.67 15.14 34.91
CA ALA A 124 -49.92 14.49 35.33
C ALA A 124 -50.52 13.67 34.14
N ASP A 125 -51.47 12.76 34.45
CA ASP A 125 -52.53 12.16 33.59
C ASP A 125 -52.14 11.17 32.46
N ALA A 126 -52.76 10.00 32.25
CA ALA A 126 -53.85 9.28 32.91
C ALA A 126 -53.81 7.78 32.50
N ARG A 127 -54.24 6.90 33.42
CA ARG A 127 -54.75 5.52 33.22
C ARG A 127 -56.25 5.55 33.65
N PRO A 128 -57.13 4.54 33.45
CA PRO A 128 -56.92 3.08 33.37
C PRO A 128 -57.79 2.41 32.24
N ALA A 129 -57.85 1.11 31.95
CA ALA A 129 -58.18 0.02 32.88
C ALA A 129 -57.92 -1.39 32.33
N MET A 130 -57.81 -2.26 33.33
CA MET A 130 -57.46 -3.66 33.41
C MET A 130 -58.73 -4.52 33.46
N LEU A 131 -58.64 -5.79 33.03
CA LEU A 131 -59.23 -6.96 33.70
C LEU A 131 -58.77 -8.27 33.02
N ALA A 132 -58.09 -9.11 33.79
CA ALA A 132 -58.01 -10.58 33.62
C ALA A 132 -59.12 -11.23 34.49
N PRO A 133 -59.21 -12.56 34.75
CA PRO A 133 -58.65 -13.80 34.16
C PRO A 133 -59.81 -14.79 33.76
N THR A 134 -59.63 -16.01 33.23
CA THR A 134 -59.42 -17.32 33.91
C THR A 134 -59.38 -18.48 32.86
N GLY A 135 -58.65 -19.58 33.13
CA GLY A 135 -58.57 -20.82 32.29
C GLY A 135 -59.78 -21.77 32.46
N PRO A 136 -59.73 -23.12 32.25
CA PRO A 136 -58.67 -24.06 31.78
C PRO A 136 -59.14 -25.07 30.66
N ALA A 137 -58.28 -26.07 30.36
CA ALA A 137 -58.26 -27.17 29.35
C ALA A 137 -59.41 -28.23 29.39
N PRO A 138 -59.37 -29.46 28.78
CA PRO A 138 -58.67 -30.06 27.60
C PRO A 138 -59.60 -30.94 26.68
N ASP A 139 -59.02 -31.59 25.65
CA ASP A 139 -59.18 -33.01 25.24
C ASP A 139 -59.47 -33.39 23.76
N ALA A 140 -58.77 -34.47 23.39
CA ALA A 140 -58.97 -35.49 22.34
C ALA A 140 -58.64 -35.13 20.87
N ASP A 141 -57.49 -35.58 20.35
CA ASP A 141 -57.16 -36.94 19.84
C ASP A 141 -57.84 -37.30 18.51
N ALA A 142 -57.04 -37.54 17.47
CA ALA A 142 -56.82 -38.90 16.92
C ALA A 142 -56.16 -38.91 15.52
N ARG A 143 -55.13 -39.77 15.39
CA ARG A 143 -54.68 -40.54 14.21
C ARG A 143 -53.75 -39.90 13.17
N ARG A 144 -52.45 -40.23 13.29
CA ARG A 144 -51.74 -41.31 12.54
C ARG A 144 -50.24 -41.21 12.86
N LEU A 145 -49.69 -42.10 13.70
CA LEU A 145 -48.95 -43.29 13.26
C LEU A 145 -47.92 -43.04 12.14
N GLN A 146 -46.73 -42.55 12.49
CA GLN A 146 -45.52 -42.99 11.79
C GLN A 146 -44.37 -43.16 12.79
N ARG A 147 -43.99 -44.42 12.93
CA ARG A 147 -42.96 -45.01 13.77
C ARG A 147 -41.59 -44.64 13.16
N THR A 148 -40.80 -43.80 13.82
CA THR A 148 -39.39 -43.60 13.47
C THR A 148 -38.56 -44.80 13.95
N PRO A 149 -37.69 -45.40 13.11
CA PRO A 149 -36.76 -46.42 13.56
C PRO A 149 -35.73 -45.81 14.51
N VAL A 150 -35.52 -46.47 15.65
CA VAL A 150 -34.31 -46.28 16.47
C VAL A 150 -33.16 -46.86 15.66
N GLU A 151 -32.31 -46.00 15.13
CA GLU A 151 -31.06 -46.38 14.48
C GLU A 151 -30.08 -46.81 15.57
N ILE A 152 -29.71 -48.09 15.53
CA ILE A 152 -28.68 -48.68 16.36
C ILE A 152 -27.35 -48.12 15.84
N GLU A 153 -26.72 -47.24 16.62
CA GLU A 153 -25.41 -46.70 16.32
C GLU A 153 -24.37 -47.83 16.36
N ALA A 154 -23.89 -48.22 15.17
CA ALA A 154 -22.81 -49.17 15.00
C ALA A 154 -21.48 -48.53 15.43
N PRO A 155 -20.52 -49.31 15.99
CA PRO A 155 -19.21 -48.78 16.35
C PRO A 155 -18.49 -48.28 15.09
N ALA A 156 -18.10 -47.01 15.09
CA ALA A 156 -17.34 -46.41 14.00
C ALA A 156 -15.99 -47.14 13.81
N PRO A 157 -15.62 -47.56 12.59
CA PRO A 157 -14.30 -48.10 12.32
C PRO A 157 -13.24 -47.00 12.48
N ILE A 158 -12.20 -47.30 13.24
CA ILE A 158 -11.02 -46.45 13.45
C ILE A 158 -10.40 -46.14 12.08
N ALA A 159 -10.43 -44.87 11.69
CA ALA A 159 -9.80 -44.40 10.46
C ALA A 159 -8.28 -44.66 10.52
N PRO A 160 -7.66 -45.22 9.46
CA PRO A 160 -6.22 -45.43 9.41
C PRO A 160 -5.48 -44.08 9.47
N ALA A 161 -4.46 -44.03 10.32
CA ALA A 161 -3.62 -42.85 10.54
C ALA A 161 -3.08 -42.26 9.23
N ALA A 162 -3.16 -40.93 9.11
CA ALA A 162 -2.71 -40.18 7.94
C ALA A 162 -1.26 -40.53 7.54
N PRO A 163 -0.96 -40.68 6.23
CA PRO A 163 0.37 -41.05 5.76
C PRO A 163 1.40 -39.97 6.14
N ARG A 164 2.46 -40.41 6.83
CA ARG A 164 3.60 -39.57 7.24
C ARG A 164 4.25 -38.93 6.00
N ARG A 165 4.34 -37.59 5.98
CA ARG A 165 5.00 -36.79 4.93
C ARG A 165 6.48 -37.20 4.79
N ARG A 166 6.76 -38.08 3.83
CA ARG A 166 8.11 -38.23 3.30
C ARG A 166 8.34 -37.04 2.38
N ILE A 167 9.32 -36.20 2.71
CA ILE A 167 9.84 -35.18 1.79
C ILE A 167 10.32 -35.97 0.57
N SER A 168 9.53 -35.94 -0.49
CA SER A 168 9.82 -36.68 -1.70
C SER A 168 11.00 -35.98 -2.38
N VAL A 169 11.96 -36.75 -2.91
CA VAL A 169 13.08 -36.25 -3.73
C VAL A 169 12.64 -35.15 -4.75
N PRO A 170 11.44 -35.23 -5.37
CA PRO A 170 10.87 -34.13 -6.16
C PRO A 170 10.78 -32.77 -5.46
N ALA A 171 10.48 -32.71 -4.16
CA ALA A 171 10.42 -31.45 -3.42
C ALA A 171 11.81 -30.81 -3.26
N VAL A 172 12.85 -31.62 -3.07
CA VAL A 172 14.24 -31.13 -2.97
C VAL A 172 14.72 -30.62 -4.33
N LEU A 173 14.45 -31.37 -5.41
CA LEU A 173 14.80 -30.92 -6.76
C LEU A 173 14.06 -29.65 -7.16
N LEU A 174 12.77 -29.53 -6.81
CA LEU A 174 12.00 -28.31 -7.04
C LEU A 174 12.54 -27.14 -6.21
N ALA A 175 12.88 -27.35 -4.94
CA ALA A 175 13.48 -26.33 -4.09
C ALA A 175 14.82 -25.84 -4.66
N ILE A 176 15.70 -26.76 -5.09
CA ILE A 176 16.97 -26.41 -5.72
C ILE A 176 16.75 -25.61 -7.01
N GLY A 177 15.82 -26.04 -7.86
CA GLY A 177 15.47 -25.31 -9.08
C GLY A 177 14.97 -23.89 -8.81
N VAL A 178 14.08 -23.72 -7.84
CA VAL A 178 13.55 -22.40 -7.45
C VAL A 178 14.66 -21.51 -6.85
N VAL A 179 15.55 -22.07 -6.03
CA VAL A 179 16.68 -21.33 -5.44
C VAL A 179 17.65 -20.89 -6.53
N LEU A 180 18.04 -21.78 -7.44
CA LEU A 180 18.94 -21.44 -8.56
C LEU A 180 18.32 -20.39 -9.48
N LEU A 181 17.03 -20.53 -9.81
CA LEU A 181 16.30 -19.56 -10.60
C LEU A 181 16.24 -18.19 -9.90
N SER A 182 15.99 -18.16 -8.60
CA SER A 182 15.92 -16.93 -7.80
C SER A 182 17.27 -16.21 -7.75
N VAL A 183 18.36 -16.96 -7.50
CA VAL A 183 19.72 -16.38 -7.49
C VAL A 183 20.07 -15.82 -8.87
N ALA A 184 19.81 -16.57 -9.94
CA ALA A 184 20.04 -16.10 -11.31
C ALA A 184 19.21 -14.84 -11.62
N ALA A 185 17.94 -14.80 -11.21
CA ALA A 185 17.08 -13.64 -11.39
C ALA A 185 17.63 -12.39 -10.66
N VAL A 186 18.09 -12.53 -9.42
CA VAL A 186 18.69 -11.42 -8.65
C VAL A 186 19.93 -10.88 -9.34
N PHE A 187 20.87 -11.75 -9.73
CA PHE A 187 22.08 -11.33 -10.46
C PHE A 187 21.75 -10.65 -11.78
N TYR A 188 20.79 -11.20 -12.53
CA TYR A 188 20.36 -10.60 -13.80
C TYR A 188 19.74 -9.22 -13.58
N VAL A 189 18.88 -9.05 -12.57
CA VAL A 189 18.28 -7.75 -12.24
C VAL A 189 19.34 -6.72 -11.85
N VAL A 190 20.32 -7.10 -11.01
CA VAL A 190 21.41 -6.20 -10.60
C VAL A 190 22.29 -5.84 -11.81
N TYR A 191 22.71 -6.82 -12.60
CA TYR A 191 23.50 -6.59 -13.81
C TYR A 191 22.74 -5.70 -14.79
N ALA A 192 21.44 -5.95 -14.96
CA ALA A 192 20.59 -5.16 -15.83
C ALA A 192 20.47 -3.71 -15.35
N PHE A 193 20.39 -3.51 -14.03
CA PHE A 193 20.33 -2.19 -13.43
C PHE A 193 21.63 -1.42 -13.60
N VAL A 194 22.79 -2.05 -13.40
CA VAL A 194 24.10 -1.38 -13.51
C VAL A 194 24.45 -1.08 -14.98
N THR A 195 24.14 -2.00 -15.89
CA THR A 195 24.65 -1.95 -17.26
C THR A 195 23.70 -1.25 -18.23
N TYR A 196 22.38 -1.33 -18.01
CA TYR A 196 21.40 -0.80 -18.95
C TYR A 196 20.65 0.43 -18.43
N GLY A 197 20.34 1.32 -19.37
CA GLY A 197 19.54 2.52 -19.16
C GLY A 197 18.06 2.23 -18.86
N LEU A 198 17.33 3.31 -18.57
CA LEU A 198 15.93 3.29 -18.12
C LEU A 198 15.00 2.43 -19.00
N VAL A 199 15.22 2.43 -20.32
CA VAL A 199 14.41 1.67 -21.29
C VAL A 199 14.45 0.16 -21.03
N VAL A 200 15.63 -0.40 -20.73
CA VAL A 200 15.75 -1.85 -20.51
C VAL A 200 15.15 -2.25 -19.17
N ARG A 201 15.30 -1.41 -18.14
CA ARG A 201 14.66 -1.66 -16.83
C ARG A 201 13.15 -1.73 -16.97
N ALA A 202 12.55 -0.79 -17.71
CA ALA A 202 11.13 -0.77 -18.01
C ALA A 202 10.69 -1.99 -18.84
N ALA A 203 11.49 -2.40 -19.82
CA ALA A 203 11.21 -3.59 -20.62
C ALA A 203 11.24 -4.88 -19.78
N ILE A 204 12.17 -4.98 -18.81
CA ILE A 204 12.26 -6.13 -17.90
C ILE A 204 11.03 -6.19 -16.98
N THR A 205 10.65 -5.07 -16.35
CA THR A 205 9.46 -5.05 -15.48
C THR A 205 8.20 -5.43 -16.26
N ALA A 206 8.01 -4.84 -17.45
CA ALA A 206 6.89 -5.20 -18.31
C ALA A 206 6.91 -6.68 -18.73
N ALA A 207 8.08 -7.24 -19.06
CA ALA A 207 8.22 -8.65 -19.42
C ALA A 207 7.88 -9.59 -18.25
N VAL A 208 8.26 -9.23 -17.02
CA VAL A 208 7.92 -9.99 -15.80
C VAL A 208 6.41 -9.95 -15.56
N THR A 209 5.77 -8.79 -15.70
CA THR A 209 4.31 -8.66 -15.59
C THR A 209 3.58 -9.53 -16.61
N VAL A 210 4.00 -9.48 -17.88
CA VAL A 210 3.45 -10.33 -18.95
C VAL A 210 3.65 -11.81 -18.64
N ALA A 211 4.85 -12.21 -18.20
CA ALA A 211 5.14 -13.60 -17.84
C ALA A 211 4.24 -14.09 -16.68
N ALA A 212 4.01 -13.26 -15.67
CA ALA A 212 3.11 -13.58 -14.55
C ALA A 212 1.65 -13.76 -15.03
N LEU A 213 1.15 -12.88 -15.89
CA LEU A 213 -0.20 -12.98 -16.46
C LEU A 213 -0.35 -14.21 -17.36
N VAL A 214 0.64 -14.50 -18.20
CA VAL A 214 0.67 -15.71 -19.05
C VAL A 214 0.70 -16.96 -18.18
N ALA A 215 1.53 -17.00 -17.12
CA ALA A 215 1.57 -18.11 -16.18
C ALA A 215 0.20 -18.32 -15.52
N ALA A 216 -0.44 -17.26 -15.03
CA ALA A 216 -1.79 -17.34 -14.46
C ALA A 216 -2.80 -17.91 -15.47
N ALA A 217 -2.77 -17.43 -16.73
CA ALA A 217 -3.64 -17.93 -17.80
C ALA A 217 -3.41 -19.42 -18.10
N VAL A 218 -2.14 -19.85 -18.17
CA VAL A 218 -1.76 -21.26 -18.42
C VAL A 218 -2.20 -22.14 -17.25
N LEU A 219 -2.00 -21.71 -16.00
CA LEU A 219 -2.43 -22.45 -14.81
C LEU A 219 -3.96 -22.57 -14.75
N ALA A 220 -4.68 -21.50 -15.08
CA ALA A 220 -6.15 -21.52 -15.16
C ALA A 220 -6.65 -22.51 -16.22
N ARG A 221 -5.99 -22.57 -17.39
CA ARG A 221 -6.31 -23.54 -18.45
C ARG A 221 -6.02 -24.99 -18.03
N ARG A 222 -5.02 -25.21 -17.16
CA ARG A 222 -4.68 -26.53 -16.59
C ARG A 222 -5.58 -26.95 -15.41
N ARG A 223 -6.66 -26.20 -15.12
CA ARG A 223 -7.63 -26.46 -14.04
C ARG A 223 -6.99 -26.46 -12.63
N LEU A 224 -6.01 -25.58 -12.40
CA LEU A 224 -5.43 -25.33 -11.08
C LEU A 224 -5.90 -23.97 -10.54
N PRO A 225 -7.17 -23.83 -10.11
CA PRO A 225 -7.75 -22.53 -9.81
C PRO A 225 -7.05 -21.81 -8.65
N GLY A 226 -6.68 -22.51 -7.57
CA GLY A 226 -6.07 -21.89 -6.40
C GLY A 226 -4.70 -21.25 -6.67
N THR A 227 -3.85 -21.89 -7.47
CA THR A 227 -2.54 -21.32 -7.85
C THR A 227 -2.66 -20.28 -8.94
N ALA A 228 -3.62 -20.43 -9.86
CA ALA A 228 -3.93 -19.41 -10.87
C ALA A 228 -4.41 -18.09 -10.23
N GLU A 229 -5.22 -18.16 -9.17
CA GLU A 229 -5.66 -16.97 -8.43
C GLU A 229 -4.48 -16.28 -7.75
N ALA A 230 -3.62 -17.02 -7.03
CA ALA A 230 -2.46 -16.44 -6.36
C ALA A 230 -1.50 -15.75 -7.35
N VAL A 231 -1.15 -16.42 -8.45
CA VAL A 231 -0.27 -15.84 -9.49
C VAL A 231 -0.98 -14.69 -10.21
N GLY A 232 -2.30 -14.79 -10.42
CA GLY A 232 -3.11 -13.72 -11.01
C GLY A 232 -3.11 -12.45 -10.17
N VAL A 233 -3.24 -12.56 -8.83
CA VAL A 233 -3.14 -11.42 -7.91
C VAL A 233 -1.76 -10.76 -8.01
N VAL A 234 -0.69 -11.55 -8.06
CA VAL A 234 0.67 -11.00 -8.26
C VAL A 234 0.77 -10.23 -9.58
N GLY A 235 0.25 -10.79 -10.68
CA GLY A 235 0.23 -10.11 -11.98
C GLY A 235 -0.57 -8.79 -11.97
N ILE A 236 -1.69 -8.75 -11.25
CA ILE A 236 -2.51 -7.53 -11.09
C ILE A 236 -1.75 -6.44 -10.32
N VAL A 237 -1.05 -6.81 -9.23
CA VAL A 237 -0.23 -5.87 -8.47
C VAL A 237 0.93 -5.34 -9.33
N LEU A 238 1.59 -6.21 -10.08
CA LEU A 238 2.68 -5.82 -10.99
C LEU A 238 2.21 -4.83 -12.07
N LEU A 239 1.01 -5.01 -12.65
CA LEU A 239 0.43 -4.04 -13.60
C LEU A 239 0.28 -2.63 -13.01
N HIS A 240 -0.15 -2.52 -11.76
CA HIS A 240 -0.28 -1.22 -11.09
C HIS A 240 1.10 -0.64 -10.74
N LEU A 241 2.05 -1.49 -10.36
CA LEU A 241 3.43 -1.06 -10.17
C LEU A 241 4.07 -0.57 -11.48
N ASP A 242 3.71 -1.13 -12.63
CA ASP A 242 4.18 -0.65 -13.93
C ASP A 242 3.70 0.79 -14.22
N VAL A 243 2.47 1.16 -13.82
CA VAL A 243 1.98 2.55 -13.94
C VAL A 243 2.83 3.52 -13.13
N TRP A 244 3.23 3.11 -11.92
CA TRP A 244 4.14 3.88 -11.06
C TRP A 244 5.56 3.91 -11.62
N ALA A 245 6.04 2.79 -12.17
CA ALA A 245 7.36 2.68 -12.80
C ALA A 245 7.49 3.64 -14.00
N VAL A 246 6.46 3.75 -14.85
CA VAL A 246 6.45 4.68 -16.00
C VAL A 246 6.70 6.12 -15.57
N ARG A 247 6.07 6.56 -14.47
CA ARG A 247 6.25 7.93 -13.96
C ARG A 247 7.59 8.12 -13.25
N SER A 248 8.00 7.16 -12.42
CA SER A 248 9.23 7.26 -11.63
C SER A 248 10.49 7.21 -12.51
N TYR A 249 10.45 6.49 -13.64
CA TYR A 249 11.50 6.49 -14.64
C TYR A 249 11.37 7.60 -15.69
N ASP A 250 10.41 8.52 -15.53
CA ASP A 250 10.10 9.61 -16.46
C ASP A 250 10.00 9.15 -17.93
N LEU A 251 9.40 7.97 -18.15
CA LEU A 251 9.26 7.43 -19.50
C LEU A 251 8.34 8.35 -20.30
N ALA A 252 8.81 8.78 -21.48
CA ALA A 252 8.10 9.69 -22.37
C ALA A 252 7.70 11.03 -21.73
N GLY A 253 8.42 11.50 -20.69
CA GLY A 253 8.10 12.75 -20.00
C GLY A 253 6.90 12.63 -19.06
N ALA A 254 6.53 11.42 -18.64
CA ALA A 254 5.39 11.19 -17.76
C ALA A 254 5.49 11.94 -16.41
N ALA A 255 6.71 12.31 -15.96
CA ALA A 255 6.89 13.08 -14.73
C ALA A 255 6.35 14.51 -14.85
N SER A 256 6.22 15.07 -16.06
CA SER A 256 5.69 16.42 -16.26
C SER A 256 4.15 16.51 -16.20
N VAL A 257 3.46 15.37 -16.31
CA VAL A 257 1.99 15.31 -16.21
C VAL A 257 1.59 15.43 -14.74
N ASP A 258 0.43 16.03 -14.45
CA ASP A 258 -0.12 16.05 -13.08
C ASP A 258 -0.20 14.62 -12.47
N PRO A 259 0.22 14.39 -11.21
CA PRO A 259 0.20 13.07 -10.60
C PRO A 259 -1.18 12.40 -10.61
N LEU A 260 -2.24 13.14 -10.31
CA LEU A 260 -3.60 12.59 -10.23
C LEU A 260 -4.08 12.17 -11.62
N VAL A 261 -3.77 12.97 -12.65
CA VAL A 261 -4.08 12.62 -14.04
C VAL A 261 -3.32 11.36 -14.46
N HIS A 262 -2.01 11.28 -14.19
CA HIS A 262 -1.19 10.13 -14.57
C HIS A 262 -1.69 8.83 -13.91
N PHE A 263 -1.87 8.84 -12.60
CA PHE A 263 -2.34 7.66 -11.88
C PHE A 263 -3.80 7.34 -12.21
N GLY A 264 -4.66 8.34 -12.44
CA GLY A 264 -6.03 8.15 -12.87
C GLY A 264 -6.13 7.48 -14.24
N VAL A 265 -5.45 8.01 -15.26
CA VAL A 265 -5.41 7.43 -16.61
C VAL A 265 -4.73 6.06 -16.61
N GLY A 266 -3.59 5.93 -15.92
CA GLY A 266 -2.88 4.66 -15.83
C GLY A 266 -3.70 3.55 -15.18
N THR A 267 -4.38 3.85 -14.07
CA THR A 267 -5.29 2.89 -13.41
C THR A 267 -6.48 2.57 -14.31
N LEU A 268 -7.03 3.55 -15.04
CA LEU A 268 -8.12 3.33 -16.00
C LEU A 268 -7.72 2.35 -17.11
N ILE A 269 -6.53 2.51 -17.68
CA ILE A 269 -6.00 1.63 -18.73
C ILE A 269 -5.79 0.21 -18.16
N VAL A 270 -5.18 0.09 -16.97
CA VAL A 270 -4.97 -1.22 -16.32
C VAL A 270 -6.30 -1.91 -16.02
N SER A 271 -7.28 -1.18 -15.48
CA SER A 271 -8.62 -1.71 -15.23
C SER A 271 -9.33 -2.17 -16.51
N ALA A 272 -9.30 -1.36 -17.56
CA ALA A 272 -9.86 -1.74 -18.85
C ALA A 272 -9.19 -3.01 -19.40
N LEU A 273 -7.86 -3.08 -19.33
CA LEU A 273 -7.10 -4.25 -19.76
C LEU A 273 -7.48 -5.50 -18.95
N LEU A 274 -7.61 -5.39 -17.62
CA LEU A 274 -8.01 -6.50 -16.76
C LEU A 274 -9.42 -7.01 -17.06
N LEU A 275 -10.36 -6.10 -17.34
CA LEU A 275 -11.73 -6.48 -17.72
C LEU A 275 -11.76 -7.17 -19.10
N VAL A 276 -10.98 -6.68 -20.06
CA VAL A 276 -10.84 -7.32 -21.39
C VAL A 276 -10.16 -8.69 -21.27
N LEU A 277 -9.16 -8.83 -20.40
CA LEU A 277 -8.46 -10.10 -20.19
C LEU A 277 -9.19 -11.07 -19.24
N ALA A 278 -10.15 -10.61 -18.45
CA ALA A 278 -10.90 -11.45 -17.49
C ALA A 278 -11.43 -12.78 -18.10
N PRO A 279 -12.09 -12.80 -19.28
CA PRO A 279 -12.54 -14.06 -19.89
C PRO A 279 -11.38 -14.97 -20.32
N LEU A 280 -10.23 -14.42 -20.71
CA LEU A 280 -9.04 -15.19 -21.08
C LEU A 280 -8.32 -15.76 -19.87
N LEU A 281 -8.25 -14.99 -18.78
CA LEU A 281 -7.57 -15.37 -17.53
C LEU A 281 -8.40 -16.37 -16.73
N ARG A 282 -9.74 -16.33 -16.79
CA ARG A 282 -10.66 -17.14 -15.96
C ARG A 282 -10.40 -17.02 -14.45
N VAL A 283 -9.74 -15.94 -14.03
CA VAL A 283 -9.43 -15.63 -12.62
C VAL A 283 -10.46 -14.62 -12.12
N ARG A 284 -11.23 -14.98 -11.08
CA ARG A 284 -12.26 -14.07 -10.51
C ARG A 284 -11.65 -12.75 -10.02
N ALA A 285 -10.44 -12.81 -9.46
CA ALA A 285 -9.72 -11.64 -8.99
C ALA A 285 -9.47 -10.58 -10.08
N ALA A 286 -9.30 -10.97 -11.36
CA ALA A 286 -9.08 -10.02 -12.44
C ALA A 286 -10.33 -9.15 -12.70
N GLY A 287 -11.52 -9.74 -12.65
CA GLY A 287 -12.77 -9.00 -12.77
C GLY A 287 -13.00 -8.04 -11.60
N ILE A 288 -12.84 -8.53 -10.37
CA ILE A 288 -12.99 -7.72 -9.14
C ILE A 288 -12.00 -6.56 -9.14
N ALA A 289 -10.72 -6.82 -9.46
CA ALA A 289 -9.70 -5.79 -9.53
C ALA A 289 -9.96 -4.78 -10.66
N GLY A 290 -10.45 -5.24 -11.81
CA GLY A 290 -10.83 -4.35 -12.91
C GLY A 290 -11.91 -3.34 -12.50
N TRP A 291 -12.99 -3.81 -11.88
CA TRP A 291 -14.07 -2.95 -11.38
C TRP A 291 -13.65 -2.05 -10.23
N ALA A 292 -12.90 -2.56 -9.26
CA ALA A 292 -12.36 -1.77 -8.17
C ALA A 292 -11.38 -0.70 -8.66
N GLY A 293 -10.56 -1.00 -9.68
CA GLY A 293 -9.67 0.01 -10.24
C GLY A 293 -10.42 1.09 -11.04
N LEU A 294 -11.57 0.78 -11.67
CA LEU A 294 -12.41 1.79 -12.33
C LEU A 294 -12.94 2.84 -11.35
N THR A 295 -13.39 2.42 -10.15
CA THR A 295 -13.86 3.36 -9.12
C THR A 295 -12.72 4.28 -8.68
N VAL A 296 -11.54 3.72 -8.45
CA VAL A 296 -10.33 4.45 -8.05
C VAL A 296 -9.89 5.42 -9.15
N ALA A 297 -9.84 4.97 -10.40
CA ALA A 297 -9.48 5.78 -11.55
C ALA A 297 -10.42 6.97 -11.73
N ALA A 298 -11.73 6.74 -11.60
CA ALA A 298 -12.72 7.80 -11.69
C ALA A 298 -12.55 8.84 -10.57
N GLY A 299 -12.32 8.40 -9.33
CA GLY A 299 -12.03 9.29 -8.20
C GLY A 299 -10.76 10.13 -8.40
N LEU A 300 -9.68 9.53 -8.90
CA LEU A 300 -8.43 10.22 -9.20
C LEU A 300 -8.59 11.27 -10.31
N LEU A 301 -9.30 10.93 -11.39
CA LEU A 301 -9.54 11.84 -12.51
C LEU A 301 -10.43 13.03 -12.11
N VAL A 302 -11.44 12.80 -11.27
CA VAL A 302 -12.26 13.87 -10.69
C VAL A 302 -11.42 14.77 -9.79
N GLY A 303 -10.56 14.18 -8.95
CA GLY A 303 -9.68 14.91 -8.04
C GLY A 303 -8.67 15.82 -8.77
N ALA A 304 -8.34 15.49 -10.02
CA ALA A 304 -7.45 16.26 -10.86
C ALA A 304 -8.08 17.55 -11.43
N VAL A 305 -9.39 17.75 -11.29
CA VAL A 305 -10.08 18.96 -11.78
C VAL A 305 -9.75 20.15 -10.86
N PRO A 306 -9.02 21.18 -11.32
CA PRO A 306 -8.48 22.24 -10.46
C PRO A 306 -9.53 23.24 -9.95
N THR A 307 -10.75 23.20 -10.48
CA THR A 307 -11.77 24.25 -10.29
C THR A 307 -12.78 23.96 -9.18
N ALA A 308 -12.60 22.90 -8.40
CA ALA A 308 -13.57 22.47 -7.39
C ALA A 308 -13.00 22.59 -5.97
N ASP A 309 -13.80 23.15 -5.05
CA ASP A 309 -13.53 23.10 -3.62
C ASP A 309 -13.28 21.66 -3.15
N ALA A 310 -12.44 21.48 -2.12
CA ALA A 310 -12.04 20.16 -1.64
C ALA A 310 -13.26 19.26 -1.30
N GLY A 311 -14.33 19.85 -0.77
CA GLY A 311 -15.60 19.15 -0.50
C GLY A 311 -16.28 18.63 -1.77
N THR A 312 -16.29 19.43 -2.84
CA THR A 312 -16.88 19.07 -4.14
C THR A 312 -16.09 17.96 -4.83
N ARG A 313 -14.75 17.95 -4.69
CA ARG A 313 -13.91 16.86 -5.20
C ARG A 313 -14.18 15.53 -4.52
N VAL A 314 -14.31 15.53 -3.19
CA VAL A 314 -14.64 14.31 -2.43
C VAL A 314 -16.06 13.82 -2.77
N ALA A 315 -17.03 14.74 -2.88
CA ALA A 315 -18.39 14.40 -3.25
C ALA A 315 -18.49 13.79 -4.66
N LEU A 316 -17.80 14.38 -5.64
CA LEU A 316 -17.74 13.85 -7.01
C LEU A 316 -16.99 12.52 -7.09
N ALA A 317 -15.92 12.33 -6.30
CA ALA A 317 -15.21 11.06 -6.23
C ALA A 317 -16.08 9.93 -5.65
N LEU A 318 -16.84 10.24 -4.59
CA LEU A 318 -17.82 9.31 -4.01
C LEU A 318 -18.98 9.04 -4.98
N ALA A 319 -19.47 10.06 -5.67
CA ALA A 319 -20.52 9.91 -6.69
C ALA A 319 -20.05 9.02 -7.85
N ALA A 320 -18.84 9.23 -8.37
CA ALA A 320 -18.26 8.40 -9.42
C ALA A 320 -18.03 6.95 -8.95
N ALA A 321 -17.51 6.76 -7.74
CA ALA A 321 -17.36 5.43 -7.14
C ALA A 321 -18.71 4.71 -6.99
N SER A 322 -19.75 5.42 -6.57
CA SER A 322 -21.11 4.88 -6.44
C SER A 322 -21.77 4.56 -7.78
N ALA A 323 -21.54 5.37 -8.82
CA ALA A 323 -22.03 5.09 -10.17
C ALA A 323 -21.39 3.83 -10.76
N VAL A 324 -20.07 3.65 -10.59
CA VAL A 324 -19.39 2.43 -11.03
C VAL A 324 -19.85 1.20 -10.23
N ALA A 325 -20.10 1.35 -8.92
CA ALA A 325 -20.67 0.28 -8.11
C ALA A 325 -22.10 -0.11 -8.56
N LEU A 326 -22.91 0.87 -8.97
CA LEU A 326 -24.25 0.61 -9.53
C LEU A 326 -24.19 -0.10 -10.88
N VAL A 327 -23.27 0.27 -11.76
CA VAL A 327 -23.06 -0.42 -13.04
C VAL A 327 -22.55 -1.85 -12.84
N HIS A 328 -21.79 -2.12 -11.77
CA HIS A 328 -21.39 -3.48 -11.42
C HIS A 328 -22.55 -4.35 -10.89
N ALA A 329 -23.55 -3.72 -10.27
CA ALA A 329 -24.69 -4.40 -9.66
C ALA A 329 -25.87 -4.66 -10.63
N ALA A 330 -25.89 -3.97 -11.78
CA ALA A 330 -26.91 -4.10 -12.83
C ALA A 330 -26.55 -5.20 -13.84
#